data_AF-A0A3C0S8L3-F1
#
_entry.id   AF-A0A3C0S8L3-F1
#
_cell.length_a   1.000
_cell.length_b   1.000
_cell.length_c   1.000
_cell.angle_alpha   90.00
_cell.angle_beta   90.00
_cell.angle_gamma   90.00
#
_symmetry.space_group_name_H-M   'P 1'
#
loop_
_entity.id
_entity.type
_entity.pdbx_description
1 polymer ?
#
loop_
_entity_poly.entity_id
_entity_poly.type
_entity_poly.pdbx_seq_one_letter_code
_entity_poly.pdbx_strand_id
1 'polypeptide(L)'
;AQVKADGVITKDVADKSLEMMEVDHFGLDKMDHKFMLTLIEKFKGGPVGVESLAASISEEKGTLEDVLEPYLMQSGFIQRTPRGRVATEIAYRHFGLTPPAQGKQEKLF
;
A
#
# COMPACT_ATOMS: atom_id res chain seq x y z
N ALA A 1 -7.21 -26.87 30.05
CA ALA A 1 -7.91 -25.64 30.51
C ALA A 1 -7.72 -24.59 29.43
N GLN A 2 -8.63 -24.36 28.49
CA GLN A 2 -10.04 -23.93 28.56
C GLN A 2 -10.19 -22.49 29.06
N VAL A 3 -10.42 -21.57 28.12
CA VAL A 3 -11.16 -20.30 28.30
C VAL A 3 -12.02 -20.16 27.04
N LYS A 4 -13.21 -20.78 27.03
CA LYS A 4 -14.52 -20.08 27.05
C LYS A 4 -14.59 -18.89 26.08
N ALA A 5 -14.78 -19.20 24.80
CA ALA A 5 -15.37 -18.27 23.85
C ALA A 5 -16.89 -18.34 24.03
N ASP A 6 -17.47 -17.35 24.70
CA ASP A 6 -18.92 -17.21 24.88
C ASP A 6 -19.60 -16.73 23.58
N GLY A 7 -19.48 -17.50 22.50
CA GLY A 7 -20.43 -17.54 21.38
C GLY A 7 -20.72 -16.25 20.59
N VAL A 8 -20.05 -15.13 20.87
CA VAL A 8 -20.24 -13.85 20.18
C VAL A 8 -18.99 -13.56 19.35
N ILE A 9 -19.09 -13.79 18.04
CA ILE A 9 -18.07 -13.40 17.07
C ILE A 9 -18.13 -11.87 16.93
N THR A 10 -17.29 -11.15 17.67
CA THR A 10 -17.11 -9.70 17.51
C THR A 10 -16.07 -9.41 16.42
N LYS A 11 -16.20 -8.25 15.77
CA LYS A 11 -15.31 -7.78 14.70
C LYS A 11 -13.81 -7.86 15.09
N ASP A 12 -13.50 -7.59 16.36
CA ASP A 12 -12.15 -7.64 16.91
C ASP A 12 -11.50 -9.04 16.93
N VAL A 13 -12.30 -10.12 16.94
CA VAL A 13 -11.81 -11.52 16.90
C VAL A 13 -11.62 -11.98 15.44
N ALA A 14 -12.40 -11.43 14.51
CA ALA A 14 -12.22 -11.65 13.08
C ALA A 14 -10.98 -10.92 12.54
N ASP A 15 -10.73 -9.68 12.97
CA ASP A 15 -9.54 -8.90 12.60
C ASP A 15 -8.24 -9.56 13.08
N LYS A 16 -8.25 -10.19 14.28
CA LYS A 16 -7.11 -10.97 14.79
C LYS A 16 -6.88 -12.32 14.10
N SER A 17 -7.86 -12.81 13.34
CA SER A 17 -7.73 -14.07 12.59
C SER A 17 -7.28 -13.83 11.13
N LEU A 18 -7.64 -12.68 10.55
CA LEU A 18 -7.08 -12.17 9.29
C LEU A 18 -5.60 -11.78 9.42
N GLU A 19 -5.14 -11.48 10.64
CA GLU A 19 -3.74 -11.21 11.01
C GLU A 19 -2.76 -12.37 10.78
N MET A 20 -3.24 -13.59 10.50
CA MET A 20 -2.39 -14.81 10.40
C MET A 20 -2.08 -15.26 8.96
N MET A 21 -2.74 -14.71 7.94
CA MET A 21 -2.36 -14.84 6.54
C MET A 21 -2.31 -13.42 5.98
N GLU A 22 -1.10 -12.87 5.97
CA GLU A 22 -0.77 -11.46 5.84
C GLU A 22 -1.05 -10.83 4.46
N VAL A 23 -2.06 -11.33 3.74
CA VAL A 23 -2.33 -11.00 2.33
C VAL A 23 -3.78 -10.53 2.21
N ASP A 24 -3.98 -9.33 1.67
CA ASP A 24 -5.32 -8.77 1.49
C ASP A 24 -6.08 -9.35 0.27
N HIS A 25 -7.31 -8.88 0.03
CA HIS A 25 -8.14 -9.33 -1.09
C HIS A 25 -7.54 -9.05 -2.47
N PHE A 26 -6.58 -8.13 -2.55
CA PHE A 26 -5.83 -7.80 -3.76
C PHE A 26 -4.49 -8.53 -3.80
N GLY A 27 -4.18 -9.43 -2.87
CA GLY A 27 -2.91 -10.13 -2.87
C GLY A 27 -1.75 -9.32 -2.30
N LEU A 28 -2.01 -8.14 -1.71
CA LEU A 28 -0.95 -7.32 -1.13
C LEU A 28 -0.55 -7.85 0.24
N ASP A 29 0.75 -8.00 0.45
CA ASP A 29 1.30 -8.43 1.73
C ASP A 29 1.61 -7.26 2.68
N LYS A 30 2.19 -7.56 3.85
CA LYS A 30 2.60 -6.53 4.82
C LYS A 30 3.61 -5.53 4.25
N MET A 31 4.52 -5.97 3.39
CA MET A 31 5.54 -5.11 2.80
C MET A 31 4.92 -4.17 1.77
N ASP A 32 4.00 -4.68 0.94
CA ASP A 32 3.20 -3.89 0.02
C ASP A 32 2.39 -2.81 0.76
N HIS A 33 1.70 -3.18 1.84
CA HIS A 33 0.94 -2.24 2.68
C HIS A 33 1.84 -1.14 3.23
N LYS A 34 3.01 -1.51 3.76
CA LYS A 34 3.98 -0.56 4.32
C LYS A 34 4.50 0.40 3.25
N PHE A 35 4.80 -0.10 2.06
CA PHE A 35 5.20 0.72 0.92
C PHE A 35 4.10 1.73 0.55
N MET A 36 2.88 1.25 0.37
CA MET A 36 1.74 2.05 -0.08
C MET A 36 1.31 3.11 0.94
N LEU A 37 1.18 2.74 2.21
CA LEU A 37 0.84 3.67 3.28
C LEU A 37 1.92 4.74 3.44
N THR A 38 3.20 4.38 3.34
CA THR A 38 4.28 5.37 3.38
C THR A 38 4.18 6.35 2.23
N LEU A 39 3.93 5.88 1.01
CA LEU A 39 3.76 6.73 -0.16
C LEU A 39 2.57 7.70 0.00
N ILE A 40 1.43 7.21 0.50
CA ILE A 40 0.21 8.01 0.64
C ILE A 40 0.28 8.96 1.84
N GLU A 41 0.62 8.48 3.03
CA GLU A 41 0.52 9.26 4.27
C GLU A 41 1.70 10.21 4.45
N LYS A 42 2.92 9.71 4.23
CA LYS A 42 4.17 10.46 4.45
C LYS A 42 4.50 11.37 3.28
N PHE A 43 4.32 10.87 2.05
CA PHE A 43 4.66 11.61 0.82
C PHE A 43 3.45 12.19 0.09
N LYS A 44 2.25 12.12 0.68
CA LYS A 44 1.01 12.69 0.13
C LYS A 44 0.70 12.19 -1.28
N GLY A 45 1.07 10.94 -1.56
CA GLY A 45 0.90 10.31 -2.86
C GLY A 45 2.05 10.52 -3.84
N GLY A 46 3.11 11.22 -3.48
CA GLY A 46 4.29 11.46 -4.33
C GLY A 46 4.21 12.73 -5.18
N PRO A 47 5.12 12.92 -6.15
CA PRO A 47 6.17 11.99 -6.59
C PRO A 47 7.32 11.86 -5.57
N VAL A 48 7.77 10.63 -5.31
CA VAL A 48 8.90 10.33 -4.41
C VAL A 48 9.96 9.43 -5.06
N GLY A 49 11.23 9.72 -4.82
CA GLY A 49 12.34 8.85 -5.25
C GLY A 49 12.35 7.52 -4.50
N VAL A 50 12.74 6.43 -5.16
CA VAL A 50 12.79 5.10 -4.51
C VAL A 50 13.75 5.05 -3.34
N GLU A 51 14.85 5.79 -3.38
CA GLU A 51 15.81 5.86 -2.28
C GLU A 51 15.19 6.47 -1.03
N SER A 52 14.40 7.53 -1.17
CA SER A 52 13.69 8.16 -0.05
C SER A 52 12.58 7.27 0.50
N LEU A 53 11.93 6.50 -0.38
CA LEU A 53 10.88 5.57 0.01
C LEU A 53 11.47 4.37 0.75
N ALA A 54 12.52 3.75 0.19
CA ALA A 54 13.29 2.66 0.79
C ALA A 54 13.82 3.05 2.18
N ALA A 55 14.45 4.22 2.30
CA ALA A 55 14.94 4.74 3.57
C ALA A 55 13.80 4.97 4.59
N SER A 56 12.60 5.34 4.12
CA SER A 56 11.45 5.57 4.99
C SER A 56 10.83 4.29 5.56
N ILE A 57 10.99 3.16 4.86
CA ILE A 57 10.49 1.86 5.30
C ILE A 57 11.59 0.94 5.80
N SER A 58 12.84 1.42 5.88
CA SER A 58 14.03 0.66 6.31
C SER A 58 14.27 -0.59 5.47
N GLU A 59 14.05 -0.49 4.16
CA GLU A 59 14.29 -1.57 3.20
C GLU A 59 15.34 -1.16 2.16
N GLU A 60 15.84 -2.15 1.43
CA GLU A 60 16.74 -1.91 0.31
C GLU A 60 15.98 -1.49 -0.95
N LYS A 61 16.54 -0.53 -1.69
CA LYS A 61 16.00 -0.08 -2.98
C LYS A 61 15.77 -1.25 -3.95
N GLY A 62 16.70 -2.21 -4.01
CA GLY A 62 16.59 -3.37 -4.89
C GLY A 62 15.35 -4.21 -4.60
N THR A 63 15.06 -4.47 -3.32
CA THR A 63 13.82 -5.16 -2.91
C THR A 63 12.56 -4.45 -3.43
N LEU A 64 12.53 -3.12 -3.36
CA LEU A 64 11.38 -2.36 -3.85
C LEU A 64 11.25 -2.49 -5.37
N GLU A 65 12.33 -2.26 -6.12
CA GLU A 65 12.29 -2.25 -7.59
C GLU A 65 12.11 -3.65 -8.20
N ASP A 66 12.70 -4.67 -7.59
CA ASP A 66 12.76 -6.03 -8.16
C ASP A 66 11.65 -6.94 -7.64
N VAL A 67 11.09 -6.67 -6.45
CA VAL A 67 10.08 -7.52 -5.80
C VAL A 67 8.71 -6.85 -5.74
N LEU A 68 8.61 -5.63 -5.20
CA LEU A 68 7.32 -5.00 -4.91
C LEU A 68 6.73 -4.25 -6.12
N GLU A 69 7.53 -3.37 -6.72
CA GLU A 69 7.10 -2.49 -7.81
C GLU A 69 6.48 -3.22 -9.00
N PRO A 70 7.00 -4.39 -9.47
CA PRO A 70 6.40 -5.10 -10.59
C PRO A 70 4.91 -5.39 -10.38
N TYR A 71 4.53 -5.87 -9.19
CA TYR A 71 3.16 -6.17 -8.85
C TYR A 71 2.32 -4.91 -8.66
N LEU A 72 2.80 -3.96 -7.85
CA LEU A 72 2.07 -2.72 -7.54
C LEU A 72 1.83 -1.87 -8.79
N MET A 73 2.76 -1.86 -9.74
CA MET A 73 2.59 -1.20 -11.02
C MET A 73 1.61 -1.94 -11.93
N GLN A 74 1.73 -3.27 -12.04
CA GLN A 74 0.85 -4.09 -12.89
C GLN A 74 -0.60 -4.02 -12.42
N SER A 75 -0.83 -4.05 -11.11
CA SER A 75 -2.15 -3.92 -10.49
C SER A 75 -2.65 -2.47 -10.45
N GLY A 76 -1.85 -1.51 -10.90
CA GLY A 76 -2.24 -0.11 -11.06
C GLY A 76 -2.29 0.68 -9.76
N PHE A 77 -1.67 0.23 -8.68
CA PHE A 77 -1.57 0.94 -7.40
C PHE A 77 -0.60 2.12 -7.45
N ILE A 78 0.47 1.99 -8.23
CA ILE A 78 1.47 3.05 -8.42
C ILE A 78 1.77 3.32 -9.87
N GLN A 79 2.27 4.52 -10.14
CA GLN A 79 2.84 4.90 -11.40
C GLN A 79 4.27 5.40 -11.23
N ARG A 80 5.17 4.93 -12.09
CA ARG A 80 6.54 5.46 -12.20
C ARG A 80 6.54 6.69 -13.10
N THR A 81 7.13 7.77 -12.61
CA THR A 81 7.35 9.01 -13.37
C THR A 81 8.85 9.37 -13.34
N PRO A 82 9.34 10.26 -14.21
CA PRO A 82 10.72 10.75 -14.13
C PRO A 82 11.08 11.40 -12.79
N ARG A 83 10.07 11.91 -12.07
CA ARG A 83 10.22 12.58 -10.77
C ARG A 83 10.12 11.62 -9.57
N GLY A 84 9.68 10.38 -9.78
CA GLY A 84 9.46 9.41 -8.71
C GLY A 84 8.19 8.59 -8.87
N ARG A 85 7.84 7.85 -7.81
CA ARG A 85 6.66 7.00 -7.71
C ARG A 85 5.48 7.84 -7.21
N VAL A 86 4.32 7.61 -7.79
CA VAL A 86 3.06 8.29 -7.46
C VAL A 86 1.99 7.25 -7.16
N ALA A 87 1.24 7.43 -6.06
CA ALA A 87 0.10 6.59 -5.73
C ALA A 87 -1.09 6.94 -6.64
N THR A 88 -1.72 5.94 -7.24
CA THR A 88 -2.88 6.15 -8.11
C THR A 88 -4.15 6.26 -7.29
N GLU A 89 -5.24 6.65 -7.94
CA GLU A 89 -6.57 6.67 -7.33
C GLU A 89 -7.02 5.29 -6.81
N ILE A 90 -6.63 4.20 -7.49
CA ILE A 90 -6.94 2.82 -7.07
C ILE A 90 -6.33 2.56 -5.69
N ALA A 91 -5.10 3.01 -5.45
CA ALA A 91 -4.47 2.89 -4.15
C ALA A 91 -5.24 3.61 -3.06
N TYR A 92 -5.60 4.88 -3.28
CA TYR A 92 -6.39 5.62 -2.29
C TYR A 92 -7.70 4.91 -1.96
N ARG A 93 -8.44 4.46 -2.99
CA ARG A 93 -9.70 3.74 -2.82
C ARG A 93 -9.53 2.43 -2.06
N HIS A 94 -8.46 1.69 -2.33
CA HIS A 94 -8.13 0.43 -1.65
C HIS A 94 -7.92 0.63 -0.15
N PHE A 95 -7.17 1.66 0.23
CA PHE A 95 -6.94 2.00 1.64
C PHE A 95 -8.10 2.80 2.28
N GLY A 96 -9.23 2.97 1.58
CA GLY A 96 -10.38 3.73 2.08
C GLY A 96 -10.12 5.23 2.24
N LEU A 97 -9.10 5.76 1.56
CA LEU A 97 -8.67 7.15 1.62
C LEU A 97 -9.26 7.96 0.46
N THR A 98 -9.43 9.27 0.68
CA THR A 98 -9.87 10.18 -0.38
C THR A 98 -8.66 10.60 -1.21
N PRO A 99 -8.67 10.36 -2.54
CA PRO A 99 -7.59 10.84 -3.39
C PRO A 99 -7.54 12.37 -3.37
N PRO A 100 -6.34 12.99 -3.47
CA PRO A 100 -6.25 14.43 -3.63
C PRO A 100 -7.04 14.84 -4.88
N ALA A 101 -7.82 15.92 -4.78
CA ALA A 101 -8.61 16.43 -5.89
C ALA A 101 -7.68 16.63 -7.09
N GLN A 102 -7.83 15.80 -8.13
CA GLN A 102 -6.97 15.81 -9.31
C GLN A 102 -7.05 17.18 -9.98
N GLY A 103 -6.03 18.01 -9.76
CA GLY A 103 -5.63 18.99 -10.75
C GLY A 103 -5.11 18.19 -11.94
N LYS A 104 -5.96 18.00 -12.96
CA LYS A 104 -5.64 17.52 -14.32
C LYS A 104 -4.14 17.34 -14.55
N GLN A 105 -3.58 16.17 -14.25
CA GLN A 105 -2.27 15.83 -14.81
C GLN A 105 -2.55 15.40 -16.24
N GLU A 106 -2.31 16.36 -17.13
CA GLU A 106 -2.45 16.26 -18.58
C GLU A 106 -1.89 14.93 -19.07
N LYS A 107 -2.76 14.14 -19.70
CA LYS A 107 -2.33 13.18 -20.72
C LYS A 107 -1.66 14.01 -21.83
N LEU A 108 -0.35 14.19 -21.74
CA LEU A 108 0.49 14.59 -22.86
C LEU A 108 0.75 13.34 -23.70
N PHE A 109 -0.25 12.95 -24.49
CA PHE A 109 -0.14 12.16 -25.70
C PHE A 109 -1.25 12.57 -26.66
#